data_AF-A0A257H248-F1
#
_entry.id   AF-A0A257H248-F1
#
_cell.length_a   1.000
_cell.length_b   1.000
_cell.length_c   1.000
_cell.angle_alpha   90.00
_cell.angle_beta   90.00
_cell.angle_gamma   90.00
#
_symmetry.space_group_name_H-M   'P 1'
#
loop_
_entity.id
_entity.type
_entity.pdbx_description
1 polymer ?
#
loop_
_entity_poly.entity_id
_entity_poly.type
_entity_poly.pdbx_seq_one_letter_code
_entity_poly.pdbx_strand_id
1 'polypeptide(L)'
;MLVALGIFGQLVGMFRLLLGVLLAGASSLQAVAEIPAWVTELEQATPTEAKKLSVPKADAALRTKWAKWVKDYAALPVDQIRANPAAAVFPGEVKPGATPMKDFRFAVDLNLPRWQFTGLYAAAGEKVVVTLPAEAVEKGLSIRIGCHTDNITPREKWSRFPSISRSAPLKAVTTEIANPFGGLIYIEVPRDKGRGGVNGKTYG
;
A
#
# COMPACT_ATOMS: atom_id res chain seq x y z
N MET A 1 26.56 -5.70 9.37
CA MET A 1 27.98 -5.79 9.76
C MET A 1 28.41 -7.25 9.70
N LEU A 2 28.96 -7.69 8.55
CA LEU A 2 30.16 -8.51 8.36
C LEU A 2 30.18 -8.99 6.89
N VAL A 3 31.35 -8.89 6.27
CA VAL A 3 31.69 -9.24 4.88
C VAL A 3 32.62 -10.46 4.94
N ALA A 4 32.52 -11.36 3.96
CA ALA A 4 33.68 -12.13 3.48
C ALA A 4 33.49 -12.48 1.99
N LEU A 5 34.44 -12.01 1.17
CA LEU A 5 34.63 -12.37 -0.24
C LEU A 5 35.28 -13.75 -0.37
N GLY A 6 34.95 -14.47 -1.45
CA GLY A 6 35.72 -15.62 -1.93
C GLY A 6 35.22 -16.06 -3.31
N ILE A 7 36.02 -15.77 -4.34
CA ILE A 7 35.77 -15.98 -5.78
C ILE A 7 36.30 -17.37 -6.16
N PHE A 8 35.62 -18.15 -7.01
CA PHE A 8 36.23 -18.94 -8.11
C PHE A 8 35.18 -19.70 -8.97
N GLY A 9 35.23 -19.50 -10.30
CA GLY A 9 35.21 -20.57 -11.31
C GLY A 9 33.88 -21.20 -11.76
N GLN A 10 33.55 -20.98 -13.03
CA GLN A 10 32.45 -21.57 -13.80
C GLN A 10 32.54 -23.11 -13.95
N LEU A 11 31.42 -23.84 -13.98
CA LEU A 11 30.96 -24.56 -15.18
C LEU A 11 29.54 -25.14 -15.05
N VAL A 12 28.88 -25.14 -16.20
CA VAL A 12 27.53 -25.56 -16.55
C VAL A 12 27.28 -27.06 -16.33
N GLY A 13 26.06 -27.41 -15.90
CA GLY A 13 25.34 -28.53 -16.51
C GLY A 13 24.97 -29.72 -15.61
N MET A 14 23.66 -29.87 -15.41
CA MET A 14 22.97 -31.15 -15.53
C MET A 14 23.16 -32.17 -14.40
N PHE A 15 22.29 -32.17 -13.38
CA PHE A 15 21.81 -33.42 -12.78
C PHE A 15 20.45 -33.23 -12.08
N ARG A 16 19.42 -33.85 -12.65
CA ARG A 16 18.10 -34.05 -12.04
C ARG A 16 18.13 -35.34 -11.22
N LEU A 17 17.39 -35.33 -10.10
CA LEU A 17 16.82 -36.43 -9.32
C LEU A 17 17.72 -37.27 -8.37
N LEU A 18 17.47 -37.10 -7.06
CA LEU A 18 17.16 -38.14 -6.04
C LEU A 18 17.20 -37.47 -4.64
N LEU A 19 16.06 -37.02 -4.10
CA LEU A 19 15.22 -37.73 -3.11
C LEU A 19 15.98 -38.19 -1.85
N GLY A 20 15.84 -37.40 -0.78
CA GLY A 20 16.24 -37.76 0.59
C GLY A 20 15.36 -37.00 1.57
N VAL A 21 14.20 -37.58 1.90
CA VAL A 21 13.25 -37.10 2.92
C VAL A 21 13.90 -37.23 4.30
N LEU A 22 13.87 -36.15 5.08
CA LEU A 22 13.90 -36.22 6.54
C LEU A 22 12.84 -35.24 7.09
N LEU A 23 11.83 -35.84 7.72
CA LEU A 23 10.62 -35.22 8.25
C LEU A 23 10.89 -34.44 9.54
N ALA A 24 10.36 -33.21 9.64
CA ALA A 24 9.52 -32.71 10.74
C ALA A 24 9.41 -31.17 10.65
N GLY A 25 8.30 -30.68 10.11
CA GLY A 25 8.04 -29.24 10.02
C GLY A 25 7.04 -28.87 8.93
N ALA A 26 5.93 -29.59 8.85
CA ALA A 26 4.79 -29.19 8.03
C ALA A 26 4.10 -27.98 8.69
N SER A 27 4.67 -26.79 8.51
CA SER A 27 3.99 -25.51 8.75
C SER A 27 4.04 -24.72 7.44
N SER A 28 3.04 -24.99 6.60
CA SER A 28 2.61 -24.20 5.44
C SER A 28 3.67 -23.32 4.77
N LEU A 29 4.32 -23.86 3.74
CA LEU A 29 4.67 -23.02 2.58
C LEU A 29 3.34 -22.54 1.98
N GLN A 30 2.80 -21.44 2.50
CA GLN A 30 1.77 -20.71 1.78
C GLN A 30 2.36 -20.40 0.41
N ALA A 31 1.75 -20.94 -0.63
CA ALA A 31 2.09 -20.58 -1.99
C ALA A 31 2.06 -19.04 -2.05
N VAL A 32 3.21 -18.42 -2.31
CA VAL A 32 3.25 -16.97 -2.52
C VAL A 32 2.37 -16.73 -3.72
N ALA A 33 1.22 -16.10 -3.51
CA ALA A 33 0.28 -15.83 -4.59
C ALA A 33 1.02 -15.10 -5.72
N GLU A 34 0.93 -15.66 -6.94
CA GLU A 34 1.60 -15.08 -8.10
C GLU A 34 1.04 -13.66 -8.35
N ILE A 35 1.95 -12.72 -8.64
CA ILE A 35 1.56 -11.36 -8.96
C ILE A 35 0.92 -11.38 -10.36
N PRO A 36 -0.33 -10.90 -10.53
CA PRO A 36 -0.97 -10.91 -11.84
C PRO A 36 -0.19 -10.09 -12.87
N ALA A 37 -0.06 -10.57 -14.10
CA ALA A 37 0.73 -9.90 -15.15
C ALA A 37 0.30 -8.44 -15.42
N TRP A 38 -1.00 -8.14 -15.28
CA TRP A 38 -1.52 -6.78 -15.44
C TRP A 38 -0.98 -5.81 -14.38
N VAL A 39 -0.57 -6.30 -13.20
CA VAL A 39 0.05 -5.49 -12.16
C VAL A 39 1.43 -5.04 -12.61
N THR A 40 2.25 -5.96 -13.11
CA THR A 40 3.58 -5.65 -13.64
C THR A 40 3.49 -4.67 -14.80
N GLU A 41 2.53 -4.86 -15.71
CA GLU A 41 2.30 -3.94 -16.83
C GLU A 41 1.91 -2.53 -16.34
N LEU A 42 1.00 -2.45 -15.37
CA LEU A 42 0.60 -1.19 -14.75
C LEU A 42 1.78 -0.47 -14.07
N GLU A 43 2.59 -1.20 -13.32
CA GLU A 43 3.77 -0.66 -12.63
C GLU A 43 4.79 -0.07 -13.61
N GLN A 44 5.05 -0.76 -14.73
CA GLN A 44 5.92 -0.26 -15.80
C GLN A 44 5.34 0.97 -16.51
N ALA A 45 4.01 1.03 -16.63
CA ALA A 45 3.29 2.15 -17.23
C ALA A 45 3.06 3.33 -16.26
N THR A 46 3.43 3.19 -14.99
CA THR A 46 3.10 4.17 -13.95
C THR A 46 3.77 5.53 -14.19
N PRO A 47 3.00 6.63 -14.21
CA PRO A 47 3.57 7.98 -14.32
C PRO A 47 4.33 8.40 -13.07
N THR A 48 5.39 9.19 -13.30
CA THR A 48 6.18 9.87 -12.28
C THR A 48 6.38 11.33 -12.66
N GLU A 49 6.92 12.16 -11.76
CA GLU A 49 7.20 13.56 -12.08
C GLU A 49 8.17 13.69 -13.26
N ALA A 50 9.15 12.78 -13.34
CA ALA A 50 10.10 12.71 -14.45
C ALA A 50 9.49 12.13 -15.74
N LYS A 51 8.52 11.21 -15.63
CA LYS A 51 7.85 10.56 -16.77
C LYS A 51 6.34 10.74 -16.63
N LYS A 52 5.86 11.91 -17.04
CA LYS A 52 4.42 12.23 -17.02
C LYS A 52 3.70 11.41 -18.08
N LEU A 53 2.51 10.91 -17.75
CA LEU A 53 1.65 10.22 -18.70
C LEU A 53 0.53 11.16 -19.16
N SER A 54 0.30 11.19 -20.47
CA SER A 54 -0.84 11.90 -21.06
C SER A 54 -1.87 10.89 -21.55
N VAL A 55 -3.10 11.00 -21.05
CA VAL A 55 -4.26 10.20 -21.46
C VAL A 55 -5.34 11.15 -21.99
N PRO A 56 -5.32 11.47 -23.30
CA PRO A 56 -6.28 12.40 -23.91
C PRO A 56 -7.74 11.97 -23.67
N LYS A 57 -8.67 12.93 -23.63
CA LYS A 57 -10.11 12.60 -23.51
C LYS A 57 -10.64 11.75 -24.68
N ALA A 58 -10.09 11.93 -25.88
CA ALA A 58 -10.49 11.20 -27.07
C ALA A 58 -10.06 9.71 -27.05
N ASP A 59 -9.07 9.33 -26.24
CA ASP A 59 -8.58 7.95 -26.16
C ASP A 59 -9.40 7.13 -25.14
N ALA A 60 -10.61 6.73 -25.56
CA ALA A 60 -11.54 6.00 -24.71
C ALA A 60 -11.00 4.62 -24.27
N ALA A 61 -10.20 3.96 -25.11
CA ALA A 61 -9.63 2.65 -24.82
C ALA A 61 -8.59 2.74 -23.70
N LEU A 62 -7.65 3.67 -23.79
CA LEU A 62 -6.63 3.87 -22.76
C LEU A 62 -7.26 4.33 -21.44
N ARG A 63 -8.27 5.20 -21.49
CA ARG A 63 -9.02 5.63 -20.30
C ARG A 63 -9.71 4.47 -19.60
N THR A 64 -10.37 3.60 -20.35
CA THR A 64 -11.05 2.42 -19.80
C THR A 64 -10.05 1.45 -19.17
N LYS A 65 -8.91 1.22 -19.84
CA LYS A 65 -7.82 0.38 -19.33
C LYS A 65 -7.29 0.89 -17.99
N TRP A 66 -6.95 2.17 -17.91
CA TRP A 66 -6.44 2.79 -16.68
C TRP A 66 -7.47 2.83 -15.56
N ALA A 67 -8.73 3.12 -15.86
CA ALA A 67 -9.79 3.09 -14.86
C ALA A 67 -9.95 1.69 -14.24
N LYS A 68 -9.89 0.65 -15.08
CA LYS A 68 -9.91 -0.75 -14.63
C LYS A 68 -8.68 -1.07 -13.79
N TRP A 69 -7.48 -0.76 -14.28
CA TRP A 69 -6.24 -1.01 -13.56
C TRP A 69 -6.19 -0.32 -12.19
N VAL A 70 -6.53 0.97 -12.10
CA VAL A 70 -6.55 1.69 -10.81
C VAL A 70 -7.54 1.04 -9.85
N LYS A 71 -8.72 0.65 -10.33
CA LYS A 71 -9.75 -0.02 -9.52
C LYS A 71 -9.26 -1.38 -9.01
N ASP A 72 -8.73 -2.21 -9.90
CA ASP A 72 -8.28 -3.57 -9.56
C ASP A 72 -7.04 -3.52 -8.65
N TYR A 73 -6.13 -2.57 -8.88
CA TYR A 73 -4.94 -2.36 -8.05
C TYR A 73 -5.30 -1.98 -6.62
N ALA A 74 -6.31 -1.12 -6.43
CA ALA A 74 -6.82 -0.78 -5.11
C ALA A 74 -7.44 -1.99 -4.37
N ALA A 75 -7.98 -2.95 -5.12
CA ALA A 75 -8.64 -4.15 -4.62
C ALA A 75 -7.69 -5.35 -4.41
N LEU A 76 -6.40 -5.22 -4.71
CA LEU A 76 -5.43 -6.31 -4.56
C LEU A 76 -5.42 -6.87 -3.12
N PRO A 77 -5.42 -8.21 -2.95
CA PRO A 77 -5.16 -8.83 -1.66
C PRO A 77 -3.86 -8.33 -1.03
N VAL A 78 -3.80 -8.25 0.31
CA VAL A 78 -2.65 -7.70 1.05
C VAL A 78 -1.36 -8.48 0.75
N ASP A 79 -1.45 -9.79 0.59
CA ASP A 79 -0.35 -10.70 0.24
C ASP A 79 0.15 -10.57 -1.20
N GLN A 80 -0.61 -9.92 -2.08
CA GLN A 80 -0.21 -9.61 -3.47
C GLN A 80 0.34 -8.18 -3.63
N ILE A 81 0.26 -7.35 -2.61
CA ILE A 81 0.78 -5.98 -2.67
C ILE A 81 2.31 -5.97 -2.56
N ARG A 82 2.94 -5.22 -3.46
CA ARG A 82 4.38 -4.95 -3.48
C ARG A 82 4.63 -3.45 -3.62
N ALA A 83 5.86 -3.03 -3.37
CA ALA A 83 6.25 -1.64 -3.57
C ALA A 83 6.12 -1.27 -5.05
N ASN A 84 5.29 -0.27 -5.36
CA ASN A 84 5.23 0.30 -6.68
C ASN A 84 6.51 1.14 -6.92
N PRO A 85 7.24 0.97 -8.04
CA PRO A 85 8.45 1.75 -8.30
C PRO A 85 8.26 3.27 -8.25
N ALA A 86 7.07 3.77 -8.58
CA ALA A 86 6.78 5.20 -8.51
C ALA A 86 6.71 5.76 -7.08
N ALA A 87 6.58 4.89 -6.07
CA ALA A 87 6.60 5.28 -4.66
C ALA A 87 7.90 6.00 -4.29
N ALA A 88 9.02 5.65 -4.94
CA ALA A 88 10.31 6.28 -4.69
C ALA A 88 10.34 7.77 -5.08
N VAL A 89 9.53 8.16 -6.07
CA VAL A 89 9.38 9.56 -6.50
C VAL A 89 8.30 10.25 -5.69
N PHE A 90 7.14 9.61 -5.54
CA PHE A 90 6.03 10.14 -4.76
C PHE A 90 5.17 8.98 -4.23
N PRO A 91 4.88 8.92 -2.92
CA PRO A 91 5.11 9.93 -1.88
C PRO A 91 6.55 10.01 -1.34
N GLY A 92 7.43 9.11 -1.75
CA GLY A 92 8.84 9.06 -1.35
C GLY A 92 9.17 7.81 -0.53
N GLU A 93 10.46 7.45 -0.53
CA GLU A 93 10.99 6.32 0.24
C GLU A 93 11.13 6.65 1.73
N VAL A 94 11.08 5.61 2.55
CA VAL A 94 11.51 5.71 3.94
C VAL A 94 13.03 5.90 3.95
N LYS A 95 13.50 6.94 4.64
CA LYS A 95 14.94 7.25 4.69
C LYS A 95 15.73 6.08 5.29
N PRO A 96 16.92 5.77 4.75
CA PRO A 96 17.82 4.81 5.37
C PRO A 96 18.06 5.12 6.85
N GLY A 97 18.03 4.10 7.70
CA GLY A 97 18.20 4.26 9.14
C GLY A 97 16.94 4.68 9.92
N ALA A 98 15.79 4.81 9.26
CA ALA A 98 14.52 4.94 9.97
C ALA A 98 14.28 3.73 10.88
N THR A 99 13.83 3.97 12.11
CA THR A 99 13.56 2.92 13.09
C THR A 99 12.23 2.24 12.75
N PRO A 100 12.22 0.92 12.46
CA PRO A 100 10.97 0.18 12.33
C PRO A 100 10.23 0.21 13.67
N MET A 101 9.01 0.73 13.67
CA MET A 101 8.17 0.75 14.86
C MET A 101 7.44 -0.59 14.99
N LYS A 102 7.72 -1.29 16.09
CA LYS A 102 6.99 -2.49 16.53
C LYS A 102 6.21 -2.13 17.80
N ASP A 103 4.98 -2.61 17.91
CA ASP A 103 4.14 -2.44 19.10
C ASP A 103 3.87 -0.99 19.53
N PHE A 104 3.75 -0.07 18.55
CA PHE A 104 3.39 1.31 18.81
C PHE A 104 1.93 1.45 19.24
N ARG A 105 1.70 2.12 20.38
CA ARG A 105 0.35 2.42 20.89
C ARG A 105 0.07 3.91 20.79
N PHE A 106 -1.13 4.25 20.36
CA PHE A 106 -1.62 5.61 20.28
C PHE A 106 -3.09 5.67 20.70
N ALA A 107 -3.53 6.84 21.14
CA ALA A 107 -4.92 7.09 21.46
C ALA A 107 -5.66 7.66 20.24
N VAL A 108 -6.90 7.24 20.04
CA VAL A 108 -7.82 7.80 19.04
C VAL A 108 -8.97 8.48 19.78
N ASP A 109 -9.18 9.76 19.54
CA ASP A 109 -10.31 10.48 20.13
C ASP A 109 -11.57 10.24 19.30
N LEU A 110 -12.47 9.38 19.77
CA LEU A 110 -13.71 9.07 19.07
C LEU A 110 -14.67 10.27 18.92
N ASN A 111 -14.42 11.39 19.63
CA ASN A 111 -15.20 12.62 19.49
C ASN A 111 -14.69 13.54 18.36
N LEU A 112 -13.51 13.26 17.80
CA LEU A 112 -12.89 14.02 16.72
C LEU A 112 -13.02 13.24 15.40
N PRO A 113 -14.10 13.44 14.62
CA PRO A 113 -14.32 12.70 13.40
C PRO A 113 -13.31 13.08 12.29
N ARG A 114 -13.22 12.23 11.28
CA ARG A 114 -12.23 12.24 10.18
C ARG A 114 -10.89 11.65 10.63
N TRP A 115 -9.82 12.05 9.93
CA TRP A 115 -8.52 11.41 10.00
C TRP A 115 -7.72 11.93 11.17
N GLN A 116 -7.24 11.01 11.99
CA GLN A 116 -6.28 11.26 13.04
C GLN A 116 -4.96 10.62 12.64
N PHE A 117 -3.91 11.43 12.56
CA PHE A 117 -2.58 10.99 12.22
C PHE A 117 -1.96 10.21 13.38
N THR A 118 -1.33 9.08 13.11
CA THR A 118 -0.76 8.22 14.16
C THR A 118 0.69 8.57 14.51
N GLY A 119 1.35 9.44 13.76
CA GLY A 119 2.80 9.64 13.87
C GLY A 119 3.63 8.68 13.01
N LEU A 120 2.98 7.70 12.36
CA LEU A 120 3.68 6.63 11.64
C LEU A 120 3.60 6.78 10.13
N TYR A 121 4.58 6.17 9.45
CA TYR A 121 4.65 6.06 8.00
C TYR A 121 4.86 4.59 7.62
N ALA A 122 4.05 4.08 6.68
CA ALA A 122 4.23 2.74 6.12
C ALA A 122 5.17 2.81 4.91
N ALA A 123 6.18 1.94 4.86
CA ALA A 123 6.98 1.81 3.64
C ALA A 123 6.14 1.25 2.50
N ALA A 124 6.56 1.53 1.26
CA ALA A 124 5.88 1.06 0.06
C ALA A 124 5.78 -0.47 0.05
N GLY A 125 4.56 -0.99 -0.12
CA GLY A 125 4.28 -2.43 -0.15
C GLY A 125 4.40 -3.15 1.20
N GLU A 126 4.81 -2.45 2.26
CA GLU A 126 4.94 -3.07 3.58
C GLU A 126 3.58 -3.30 4.23
N LYS A 127 3.46 -4.45 4.89
CA LYS A 127 2.26 -4.82 5.61
C LYS A 127 2.19 -4.08 6.95
N VAL A 128 1.08 -3.40 7.18
CA VAL A 128 0.70 -2.83 8.47
C VAL A 128 -0.34 -3.73 9.12
N VAL A 129 -0.13 -4.04 10.38
CA VAL A 129 -1.09 -4.76 11.23
C VAL A 129 -1.61 -3.80 12.27
N VAL A 130 -2.93 -3.64 12.33
CA VAL A 130 -3.61 -2.83 13.35
C VAL A 130 -4.33 -3.76 14.30
N THR A 131 -4.07 -3.58 15.59
CA THR A 131 -4.79 -4.28 16.65
C THR A 131 -5.67 -3.29 17.41
N LEU A 132 -6.97 -3.54 17.41
CA LEU A 132 -7.95 -2.79 18.18
C LEU A 132 -8.27 -3.48 19.51
N PRO A 133 -8.60 -2.73 20.56
CA PRO A 133 -9.29 -3.30 21.71
C PRO A 133 -10.70 -3.74 21.28
N ALA A 134 -11.24 -4.79 21.91
CA ALA A 134 -12.47 -5.46 21.44
C ALA A 134 -13.67 -4.51 21.37
N GLU A 135 -13.77 -3.56 22.32
CA GLU A 135 -14.81 -2.54 22.40
C GLU A 135 -14.78 -1.52 21.25
N ALA A 136 -13.67 -1.44 20.50
CA ALA A 136 -13.50 -0.51 19.39
C ALA A 136 -13.92 -1.09 18.02
N VAL A 137 -14.09 -2.41 17.91
CA VAL A 137 -14.39 -3.10 16.63
C VAL A 137 -15.70 -2.59 16.00
N GLU A 138 -16.73 -2.38 16.83
CA GLU A 138 -18.06 -1.94 16.37
C GLU A 138 -18.18 -0.41 16.27
N LYS A 139 -17.08 0.35 16.39
CA LYS A 139 -17.09 1.82 16.31
C LYS A 139 -17.00 2.36 14.88
N GLY A 140 -17.00 1.48 13.87
CA GLY A 140 -16.97 1.87 12.46
C GLY A 140 -15.66 2.54 12.02
N LEU A 141 -14.55 2.26 12.73
CA LEU A 141 -13.24 2.81 12.42
C LEU A 141 -12.70 2.24 11.10
N SER A 142 -11.83 3.01 10.45
CA SER A 142 -11.06 2.54 9.29
C SER A 142 -9.60 2.97 9.42
N ILE A 143 -8.68 2.20 8.88
CA ILE A 143 -7.29 2.63 8.67
C ILE A 143 -7.15 3.18 7.26
N ARG A 144 -6.38 4.27 7.12
CA ARG A 144 -5.91 4.80 5.83
C ARG A 144 -4.39 4.90 5.82
N ILE A 145 -3.79 4.53 4.69
CA ILE A 145 -2.38 4.79 4.38
C ILE A 145 -2.34 5.77 3.20
N GLY A 146 -1.70 6.92 3.40
CA GLY A 146 -1.62 8.04 2.46
C GLY A 146 -2.60 9.18 2.79
N CYS A 147 -2.19 10.43 2.56
CA CYS A 147 -2.97 11.63 2.93
C CYS A 147 -3.90 12.13 1.81
N HIS A 148 -4.13 11.34 0.77
CA HIS A 148 -4.89 11.76 -0.41
C HIS A 148 -6.28 11.12 -0.44
N THR A 149 -7.24 11.87 -0.95
CA THR A 149 -8.58 11.36 -1.35
C THR A 149 -8.86 11.58 -2.82
N ASP A 150 -8.01 12.35 -3.50
CA ASP A 150 -8.21 12.69 -4.88
C ASP A 150 -7.84 11.53 -5.80
N ASN A 151 -8.68 11.36 -6.82
CA ASN A 151 -8.40 10.48 -7.94
C ASN A 151 -8.21 11.35 -9.17
N ILE A 152 -7.01 11.35 -9.73
CA ILE A 152 -6.68 12.20 -10.88
C ILE A 152 -6.92 11.52 -12.24
N THR A 153 -7.52 10.31 -12.30
CA THR A 153 -7.91 9.66 -13.56
C THR A 153 -8.74 10.55 -14.51
N PRO A 154 -9.56 11.52 -14.06
CA PRO A 154 -10.27 12.42 -14.97
C PRO A 154 -9.36 13.41 -15.71
N ARG A 155 -8.15 13.69 -15.19
CA ARG A 155 -7.20 14.62 -15.82
C ARG A 155 -6.62 14.01 -17.11
N GLU A 156 -6.15 14.86 -18.01
CA GLU A 156 -5.47 14.41 -19.24
C GLU A 156 -3.97 14.19 -19.03
N LYS A 157 -3.36 14.85 -18.06
CA LYS A 157 -1.93 14.72 -17.76
C LYS A 157 -1.74 14.31 -16.31
N TRP A 158 -0.95 13.26 -16.08
CA TRP A 158 -0.67 12.72 -14.75
C TRP A 158 0.84 12.76 -14.50
N SER A 159 1.23 13.38 -13.39
CA SER A 159 2.61 13.40 -12.92
C SER A 159 2.88 12.38 -11.80
N ARG A 160 1.87 11.61 -11.43
CA ARG A 160 1.94 10.52 -10.46
C ARG A 160 0.81 9.53 -10.71
N PHE A 161 0.89 8.37 -10.05
CA PHE A 161 -0.17 7.38 -10.12
C PHE A 161 -1.53 7.99 -9.70
N PRO A 162 -2.65 7.64 -10.37
CA PRO A 162 -3.89 8.38 -10.19
C PRO A 162 -4.51 8.37 -8.78
N SER A 163 -4.34 7.27 -8.05
CA SER A 163 -4.82 7.10 -6.68
C SER A 163 -3.78 6.35 -5.86
N ILE A 164 -3.20 7.01 -4.86
CA ILE A 164 -2.06 6.46 -4.10
C ILE A 164 -2.37 6.21 -2.62
N SER A 165 -3.62 6.39 -2.22
CA SER A 165 -4.06 6.14 -0.85
C SER A 165 -4.96 4.92 -0.79
N ARG A 166 -4.86 4.17 0.29
CA ARG A 166 -5.66 2.97 0.52
C ARG A 166 -6.29 3.01 1.90
N SER A 167 -7.55 2.60 1.99
CA SER A 167 -8.27 2.49 3.26
C SER A 167 -8.93 1.12 3.41
N ALA A 168 -8.99 0.63 4.64
CA ALA A 168 -9.72 -0.59 4.99
C ALA A 168 -10.49 -0.41 6.29
N PRO A 169 -11.72 -0.95 6.40
CA PRO A 169 -12.47 -0.90 7.65
C PRO A 169 -11.86 -1.83 8.69
N LEU A 170 -11.81 -1.40 9.95
CA LEU A 170 -11.29 -2.17 11.07
C LEU A 170 -12.43 -2.95 11.73
N LYS A 171 -12.86 -4.04 11.07
CA LYS A 171 -14.01 -4.87 11.48
C LYS A 171 -13.64 -6.06 12.38
N ALA A 172 -12.38 -6.18 12.75
CA ALA A 172 -11.88 -7.25 13.61
C ALA A 172 -10.81 -6.70 14.56
N VAL A 173 -10.53 -7.44 15.62
CA VAL A 173 -9.46 -7.12 16.58
C VAL A 173 -8.13 -6.93 15.86
N THR A 174 -7.83 -7.77 14.86
CA THR A 174 -6.63 -7.64 14.04
C THR A 174 -7.02 -7.42 12.59
N THR A 175 -6.51 -6.36 11.97
CA THR A 175 -6.70 -6.07 10.54
C THR A 175 -5.35 -5.83 9.87
N GLU A 176 -5.13 -6.47 8.73
CA GLU A 176 -3.95 -6.25 7.89
C GLU A 176 -4.28 -5.31 6.73
N ILE A 177 -3.37 -4.39 6.41
CA ILE A 177 -3.45 -3.54 5.23
C ILE A 177 -2.03 -3.26 4.72
N ALA A 178 -1.88 -3.17 3.40
CA ALA A 178 -0.66 -2.67 2.77
C ALA A 178 -1.04 -1.65 1.70
N ASN A 179 -0.15 -0.69 1.42
CA ASN A 179 -0.29 0.25 0.33
C ASN A 179 0.95 0.17 -0.58
N PRO A 180 0.80 -0.10 -1.89
CA PRO A 180 1.93 -0.16 -2.81
C PRO A 180 2.79 1.11 -2.85
N PHE A 181 2.22 2.27 -2.51
CA PHE A 181 2.93 3.55 -2.48
C PHE A 181 3.47 3.93 -1.10
N GLY A 182 3.06 3.20 -0.05
CA GLY A 182 3.32 3.58 1.33
C GLY A 182 2.55 4.84 1.72
N GLY A 183 3.01 5.53 2.76
CA GLY A 183 2.45 6.82 3.18
C GLY A 183 2.18 6.91 4.68
N LEU A 184 1.77 8.11 5.09
CA LEU A 184 1.35 8.39 6.47
C LEU A 184 0.14 7.53 6.85
N ILE A 185 0.14 7.02 8.08
CA ILE A 185 -0.93 6.17 8.60
C ILE A 185 -1.93 7.03 9.39
N TYR A 186 -3.21 6.82 9.13
CA TYR A 186 -4.33 7.50 9.77
C TYR A 186 -5.36 6.50 10.28
N ILE A 187 -5.99 6.83 11.39
CA ILE A 187 -7.28 6.24 11.78
C ILE A 187 -8.39 7.20 11.41
N GLU A 188 -9.41 6.67 10.74
CA GLU A 188 -10.61 7.40 10.37
C GLU A 188 -11.70 7.11 11.38
N VAL A 189 -12.12 8.16 12.07
CA VAL A 189 -13.29 8.14 12.95
C VAL A 189 -14.50 8.59 12.12
N PRO A 190 -15.59 7.81 12.04
CA PRO A 190 -16.78 8.20 11.29
C PRO A 190 -17.38 9.50 11.85
N ARG A 191 -18.01 10.30 10.97
CA ARG A 191 -18.82 11.43 11.45
C ARG A 191 -20.13 10.90 12.03
N ASP A 192 -20.49 11.37 13.20
CA ASP A 192 -21.88 11.33 13.66
C ASP A 192 -22.74 12.07 12.64
N LYS A 193 -23.76 11.40 12.10
CA LYS A 193 -24.68 11.97 11.10
C LYS A 193 -25.43 13.23 11.60
N GLY A 194 -25.34 13.57 12.89
CA GLY A 194 -26.04 14.69 13.53
C GLY A 194 -25.23 15.96 13.80
N ARG A 195 -23.91 15.99 13.56
CA ARG A 195 -23.11 17.20 13.79
C ARG A 195 -22.90 17.97 12.47
N GLY A 196 -23.72 19.01 12.27
CA GLY A 196 -23.57 19.96 11.17
C GLY A 196 -22.16 20.55 11.15
N GLY A 197 -21.51 20.51 9.98
CA GLY A 197 -20.19 21.12 9.80
C GLY A 197 -20.33 22.61 9.45
N VAL A 198 -19.52 23.45 10.09
CA VAL A 198 -19.29 24.84 9.65
C VAL A 198 -18.16 24.86 8.63
N ASN A 199 -18.39 25.50 7.47
CA ASN A 199 -17.36 25.70 6.46
C ASN A 199 -16.45 26.86 6.90
N GLY A 200 -15.19 26.56 7.22
CA GLY A 200 -14.13 27.56 7.35
C GLY A 200 -13.50 27.85 5.99
N LYS A 201 -13.29 29.12 5.66
CA LYS A 201 -12.43 29.52 4.53
C LYS A 201 -10.98 29.46 5.00
N THR A 202 -10.14 28.70 4.33
CA THR A 202 -8.68 28.79 4.46
C THR A 202 -8.16 29.65 3.33
N TYR A 203 -7.30 30.63 3.65
CA TYR A 203 -6.57 31.41 2.67
C TYR A 203 -5.18 30.82 2.49
N GLY A 204 -4.73 30.77 1.23
CA GLY A 204 -3.40 30.38 0.78
C GLY A 204 -3.19 30.91 -0.63
#